data_AF-A0A7X8K6E4-F1
#
_entry.id   AF-A0A7X8K6E4-F1
#
_cell.length_a   1.000
_cell.length_b   1.000
_cell.length_c   1.000
_cell.angle_alpha   90.00
_cell.angle_beta   90.00
_cell.angle_gamma   90.00
#
_symmetry.space_group_name_H-M   'P 1'
#
loop_
_entity.id
_entity.type
_entity.pdbx_description
1 polymer ?
#
loop_
_entity_poly.entity_id
_entity_poly.type
_entity_poly.pdbx_seq_one_letter_code
_entity_poly.pdbx_strand_id
1 'polypeptide(L)'
;MNRKKRCLTLLLGLTLLIACRVPYEKIAIDRTRSYILSMNNRDIGTQMKLLEAFSPKREAIESFLSYVIEATERSLQVVHEDRQVIIVRAHFFLRLKDDYPRDGGFSPGNNEVTRYFAYYKNRDMQLREILEKLIK
;
A
#
# COMPACT_ATOMS: atom_id res chain seq x y z
N MET A 1 -31.09 -33.20 -24.59
CA MET A 1 -30.57 -31.85 -24.26
C MET A 1 -29.62 -31.39 -25.37
N ASN A 2 -30.02 -30.42 -26.20
CA ASN A 2 -29.35 -30.08 -27.47
C ASN A 2 -27.91 -29.55 -27.30
N ARG A 3 -26.96 -30.06 -28.10
CA ARG A 3 -25.54 -29.63 -28.13
C ARG A 3 -25.36 -28.11 -28.22
N LYS A 4 -26.27 -27.41 -28.92
CA LYS A 4 -26.30 -25.94 -29.03
C LYS A 4 -26.50 -25.24 -27.66
N LYS A 5 -27.33 -25.81 -26.76
CA LYS A 5 -27.58 -25.23 -25.44
C LYS A 5 -26.37 -25.34 -24.52
N ARG A 6 -25.62 -26.46 -24.57
CA ARG A 6 -24.39 -26.67 -23.79
C ARG A 6 -23.26 -25.70 -24.17
N CYS A 7 -23.11 -25.41 -25.47
CA CYS A 7 -22.08 -24.50 -25.95
C CYS A 7 -22.35 -23.05 -25.49
N LEU A 8 -23.62 -22.62 -25.50
CA LEU A 8 -24.03 -21.30 -25.04
C LEU A 8 -23.79 -21.11 -23.52
N THR A 9 -24.05 -22.14 -22.70
CA THR A 9 -23.80 -22.07 -21.25
C THR A 9 -22.31 -22.01 -20.92
N LEU A 10 -21.47 -22.74 -21.67
CA LEU A 10 -20.02 -22.67 -21.55
C LEU A 10 -19.48 -21.29 -21.95
N LEU A 11 -20.02 -20.69 -23.02
CA LEU A 11 -19.63 -19.35 -23.47
C LEU A 11 -20.06 -18.25 -22.48
N LEU A 12 -21.25 -18.37 -21.88
CA LEU A 12 -21.71 -17.46 -20.82
C LEU A 12 -20.85 -17.60 -19.55
N GLY A 13 -20.48 -18.83 -19.16
CA GLY A 13 -19.58 -19.05 -18.04
C GLY A 13 -18.18 -18.47 -18.28
N LEU A 14 -17.66 -18.59 -19.51
CA LEU A 14 -16.36 -18.04 -19.89
C LEU A 14 -16.37 -16.50 -19.89
N THR A 15 -17.44 -15.88 -20.38
CA THR A 15 -17.58 -14.41 -20.40
C THR A 15 -17.76 -13.81 -19.01
N LEU A 16 -18.45 -14.51 -18.09
CA LEU A 16 -18.53 -14.13 -16.68
C LEU A 16 -17.17 -14.22 -15.95
N LEU A 17 -16.34 -15.22 -16.28
CA LEU A 17 -14.98 -15.33 -15.74
C LEU A 17 -14.03 -14.24 -16.25
N ILE A 18 -14.23 -13.76 -17.49
CA ILE A 18 -13.44 -12.67 -18.08
C ILE A 18 -13.87 -11.28 -17.55
N ALA A 19 -15.11 -11.14 -17.09
CA ALA A 19 -15.64 -9.87 -16.57
C ALA A 19 -15.18 -9.55 -15.13
N CYS A 20 -14.71 -10.54 -14.36
CA CYS A 20 -14.12 -10.32 -13.03
C CYS A 20 -12.68 -9.79 -13.15
N ARG A 21 -12.54 -8.51 -13.50
CA ARG A 21 -11.26 -7.81 -13.33
C ARG A 21 -11.01 -7.60 -11.84
N VAL A 22 -9.86 -8.04 -11.37
CA VAL A 22 -9.41 -7.75 -10.00
C VAL A 22 -9.29 -6.23 -9.85
N PRO A 23 -9.92 -5.61 -8.83
CA PRO A 23 -9.93 -4.15 -8.66
C PRO A 23 -8.60 -3.67 -8.05
N TYR A 24 -7.50 -3.83 -8.80
CA TYR A 24 -6.15 -3.61 -8.29
C TYR A 24 -5.90 -2.21 -7.75
N GLU A 25 -6.44 -1.17 -8.39
CA GLU A 25 -6.37 0.21 -7.89
C GLU A 25 -6.94 0.32 -6.46
N LYS A 26 -8.16 -0.18 -6.26
CA LYS A 26 -8.81 -0.18 -4.95
C LYS A 26 -7.96 -0.95 -3.92
N ILE A 27 -7.42 -2.12 -4.30
CA ILE A 27 -6.56 -2.91 -3.42
C ILE A 27 -5.29 -2.14 -3.03
N ALA A 28 -4.66 -1.44 -3.98
CA ALA A 28 -3.45 -0.65 -3.73
C ALA A 28 -3.72 0.54 -2.80
N ILE A 29 -4.80 1.28 -3.04
CA ILE A 29 -5.25 2.38 -2.18
C ILE A 29 -5.59 1.88 -0.77
N ASP A 30 -6.36 0.80 -0.65
CA ASP A 30 -6.75 0.23 0.64
C ASP A 30 -5.52 -0.25 1.43
N ARG A 31 -4.54 -0.88 0.78
CA ARG A 31 -3.27 -1.26 1.43
C ARG A 31 -2.45 -0.06 1.88
N THR A 32 -2.39 0.99 1.06
CA THR A 32 -1.69 2.24 1.42
C THR A 32 -2.35 2.92 2.61
N ARG A 33 -3.69 2.92 2.65
CA ARG A 33 -4.46 3.41 3.79
C ARG A 33 -4.21 2.58 5.04
N SER A 34 -4.20 1.25 4.95
CA SER A 34 -3.87 0.37 6.07
C SER A 34 -2.46 0.63 6.61
N TYR A 35 -1.48 0.91 5.73
CA TYR A 35 -0.15 1.35 6.16
C TYR A 35 -0.25 2.61 7.02
N ILE A 36 -0.96 3.66 6.58
CA ILE A 36 -1.11 4.90 7.36
C ILE A 36 -1.83 4.66 8.69
N LEU A 37 -2.96 3.96 8.66
CA LEU A 37 -3.75 3.66 9.87
C LEU A 37 -3.00 2.81 10.88
N SER A 38 -2.17 1.87 10.43
CA SER A 38 -1.36 1.05 11.34
C SER A 38 -0.34 1.87 12.13
N MET A 39 0.06 3.06 11.66
CA MET A 39 0.91 3.97 12.45
C MET A 39 0.17 4.53 13.66
N ASN A 40 -1.10 4.95 13.50
CA ASN A 40 -1.95 5.41 14.61
C ASN A 40 -2.19 4.32 15.65
N ASN A 41 -2.41 3.09 15.17
CA ASN A 41 -2.70 1.95 16.05
C ASN A 41 -1.45 1.27 16.59
N ARG A 42 -0.25 1.76 16.21
CA ARG A 42 1.04 1.11 16.50
C ARG A 42 1.04 -0.40 16.15
N ASP A 43 0.36 -0.74 15.07
CA ASP A 43 0.19 -2.12 14.62
C ASP A 43 1.42 -2.59 13.84
N ILE A 44 2.37 -3.15 14.59
CA ILE A 44 3.61 -3.72 14.06
C ILE A 44 3.32 -4.85 13.07
N GLY A 45 2.28 -5.66 13.30
CA GLY A 45 1.96 -6.80 12.44
C GLY A 45 1.59 -6.36 11.04
N THR A 46 0.71 -5.35 10.92
CA THR A 46 0.34 -4.77 9.63
C THR A 46 1.54 -4.10 8.96
N GLN A 47 2.36 -3.36 9.70
CA GLN A 47 3.57 -2.73 9.17
C GLN A 47 4.56 -3.76 8.60
N MET A 48 4.87 -4.82 9.36
CA MET A 48 5.75 -5.90 8.93
C MET A 48 5.22 -6.62 7.69
N LYS A 49 3.92 -6.92 7.65
CA LYS A 49 3.28 -7.57 6.50
C LYS A 49 3.33 -6.71 5.24
N LEU A 50 3.08 -5.42 5.36
CA LEU A 50 3.11 -4.51 4.22
C LEU A 50 4.54 -4.25 3.76
N LEU A 51 5.51 -4.18 4.67
CA LEU A 51 6.91 -3.91 4.37
C LEU A 51 7.77 -5.17 4.19
N GLU A 52 7.17 -6.36 4.15
CA GLU A 52 7.86 -7.66 4.13
C GLU A 52 8.97 -7.74 3.07
N ALA A 53 8.72 -7.17 1.89
CA ALA A 53 9.67 -7.17 0.78
C ALA A 53 10.99 -6.41 1.07
N PHE A 54 10.99 -5.48 2.02
CA PHE A 54 12.19 -4.75 2.45
C PHE A 54 12.92 -5.43 3.60
N SER A 55 12.34 -6.50 4.15
CA SER A 55 12.85 -7.19 5.33
C SER A 55 13.26 -6.22 6.46
N PRO A 56 12.39 -5.26 6.85
CA PRO A 56 12.73 -4.32 7.90
C PRO A 56 12.95 -5.07 9.21
N LYS A 57 13.91 -4.59 10.01
CA LYS A 57 14.08 -5.09 11.37
C LYS A 57 12.85 -4.71 12.18
N ARG A 58 12.22 -5.69 12.84
CA ARG A 58 11.01 -5.48 13.64
C ARG A 58 11.24 -4.42 14.70
N GLU A 59 12.41 -4.43 15.32
CA GLU A 59 12.81 -3.50 16.38
C GLU A 59 12.88 -2.06 15.86
N ALA A 60 13.26 -1.86 14.60
CA ALA A 60 13.29 -0.53 13.99
C ALA A 60 11.87 0.01 13.75
N ILE A 61 10.94 -0.84 13.30
CA ILE A 61 9.53 -0.47 13.15
C ILE A 61 8.91 -0.16 14.51
N GLU A 62 9.13 -1.02 15.49
CA GLU A 62 8.61 -0.84 16.84
C GLU A 62 9.15 0.44 17.49
N SER A 63 10.45 0.69 17.37
CA SER A 63 11.08 1.93 17.83
C SER A 63 10.44 3.16 17.14
N PHE A 64 10.32 3.16 15.81
CA PHE A 64 9.68 4.24 15.08
C PHE A 64 8.22 4.48 15.52
N LEU A 65 7.40 3.43 15.57
CA LEU A 65 5.99 3.51 15.97
C LEU A 65 5.81 4.01 17.41
N SER A 66 6.79 3.78 18.28
CA SER A 66 6.77 4.29 19.66
C SER A 66 6.81 5.83 19.74
N TYR A 67 7.33 6.49 18.69
CA TYR A 67 7.38 7.95 18.58
C TYR A 67 6.20 8.55 17.81
N VAL A 68 5.39 7.74 17.13
CA VAL A 68 4.21 8.23 16.41
C VAL A 68 3.13 8.65 17.42
N ILE A 69 2.70 9.90 17.29
CA ILE A 69 1.52 10.46 17.96
C ILE A 69 0.31 10.29 17.05
N GLU A 70 0.44 10.68 15.79
CA GLU A 70 -0.66 10.67 14.82
C GLU A 70 -0.12 10.58 13.39
N ALA A 71 -0.86 9.90 12.52
CA ALA A 71 -0.71 9.89 11.08
C ALA A 71 -2.07 10.15 10.42
N THR A 72 -2.18 11.21 9.62
CA THR A 72 -3.45 11.66 9.02
C THR A 72 -3.36 11.61 7.50
N GLU A 73 -4.13 10.72 6.87
CA GLU A 73 -4.26 10.67 5.40
C GLU A 73 -4.76 12.01 4.87
N ARG A 74 -4.08 12.58 3.87
CA ARG A 74 -4.52 13.78 3.15
C ARG A 74 -5.02 13.44 1.76
N SER A 75 -4.26 12.64 1.02
CA SER A 75 -4.68 12.14 -0.28
C SER A 75 -3.94 10.87 -0.64
N LEU A 76 -4.63 9.93 -1.27
CA LEU A 76 -4.06 8.76 -1.92
C LEU A 76 -4.45 8.80 -3.40
N GLN A 77 -3.48 8.66 -4.30
CA GLN A 77 -3.73 8.72 -5.74
C GLN A 77 -2.90 7.67 -6.47
N VAL A 78 -3.53 6.89 -7.36
CA VAL A 78 -2.78 6.10 -8.34
C VAL A 78 -2.18 7.06 -9.36
N VAL A 79 -0.86 7.11 -9.43
CA VAL A 79 -0.11 7.98 -10.35
C VAL A 79 0.45 7.21 -11.54
N HIS A 80 0.49 5.88 -11.46
CA HIS A 80 0.87 4.99 -12.56
C HIS A 80 0.18 3.64 -12.42
N GLU A 81 -0.30 3.10 -13.52
CA GLU A 81 -0.80 1.73 -13.61
C GLU A 81 -0.45 1.14 -14.98
N ASP A 82 0.21 -0.02 -14.98
CA ASP A 82 0.45 -0.80 -16.18
C ASP A 82 0.05 -2.28 -15.98
N ARG A 83 0.52 -3.18 -16.86
CA ARG A 83 0.18 -4.61 -16.79
C ARG A 83 0.77 -5.32 -15.57
N GLN A 84 1.81 -4.79 -14.95
CA GLN A 84 2.58 -5.42 -13.89
C GLN A 84 2.52 -4.67 -12.56
N VAL A 85 2.51 -3.34 -12.58
CA VAL A 85 2.66 -2.51 -11.38
C VAL A 85 1.59 -1.43 -11.28
N ILE A 86 1.24 -1.08 -10.03
CA ILE A 86 0.48 0.11 -9.66
C ILE A 86 1.34 0.93 -8.71
N ILE A 87 1.45 2.23 -8.95
CA ILE A 87 2.13 3.17 -8.06
C ILE A 87 1.10 4.09 -7.44
N VAL A 88 1.02 4.08 -6.11
CA VAL A 88 0.21 4.99 -5.32
C VAL A 88 1.09 6.07 -4.72
N ARG A 89 0.76 7.33 -4.99
CA ARG A 89 1.30 8.48 -4.24
C ARG A 89 0.42 8.70 -3.02
N ALA A 90 1.03 8.61 -1.85
CA ALA A 90 0.41 8.93 -0.58
C ALA A 90 0.93 10.28 -0.08
N HIS A 91 -0.01 11.15 0.27
CA HIS A 91 0.27 12.38 1.00
C HIS A 91 -0.43 12.32 2.35
N PHE A 92 0.32 12.50 3.43
CA PHE A 92 -0.20 12.42 4.79
C PHE A 92 0.62 13.27 5.75
N PHE A 93 0.00 13.67 6.86
CA PHE A 93 0.72 14.27 7.98
C PHE A 93 1.17 13.20 8.95
N LEU A 94 2.37 13.36 9.50
CA LEU A 94 2.91 12.49 10.53
C LEU A 94 3.40 13.36 11.69
N ARG A 95 2.78 13.20 12.86
CA ARG A 95 3.20 13.85 14.09
C ARG A 95 4.02 12.89 14.93
N LEU A 96 5.25 13.30 15.22
CA LEU A 96 6.19 12.58 16.07
C LEU A 96 6.34 13.29 17.42
N LYS A 97 6.72 12.55 18.45
CA LYS A 97 7.05 13.12 19.76
C LYS A 97 8.23 14.10 19.67
N ASP A 98 8.27 15.03 20.61
CA ASP A 98 9.28 16.11 20.66
C ASP A 98 10.71 15.58 20.91
N ASP A 99 10.82 14.38 21.48
CA ASP A 99 12.08 13.68 21.75
C ASP A 99 12.50 12.71 20.64
N TYR A 100 11.83 12.74 19.48
CA TYR A 100 12.22 11.90 18.34
C TYR A 100 13.68 12.18 17.94
N PRO A 101 14.55 11.16 17.87
CA PRO A 101 15.93 11.37 17.43
C PRO A 101 15.89 11.88 15.99
N ARG A 102 16.58 12.99 15.72
CA ARG A 102 16.70 13.54 14.38
C ARG A 102 17.49 12.57 13.50
N ASP A 103 16.77 11.66 12.86
CA ASP A 103 17.31 10.61 12.02
C ASP A 103 16.48 10.48 10.74
N GLY A 104 17.14 10.16 9.64
CA GLY A 104 16.50 9.51 8.49
C GLY A 104 15.38 10.27 7.76
N GLY A 105 15.27 11.60 7.92
CA GLY A 105 14.36 12.43 7.10
C GLY A 105 13.10 12.94 7.80
N PHE A 106 12.92 12.70 9.11
CA PHE A 106 11.84 13.30 9.90
C PHE A 106 12.36 14.18 11.03
N SER A 107 11.56 15.17 11.41
CA SER A 107 11.80 16.03 12.56
C SER A 107 10.78 15.76 13.67
N PRO A 108 11.09 16.07 14.94
CA PRO A 108 10.10 16.11 16.00
C PRO A 108 8.91 17.02 15.65
N GLY A 109 7.72 16.69 16.13
CA GLY A 109 6.50 17.44 15.84
C GLY A 109 5.88 17.06 14.49
N ASN A 110 5.33 18.05 13.77
CA ASN A 110 4.54 17.81 12.56
C ASN A 110 5.43 17.68 11.32
N ASN A 111 5.24 16.61 10.56
CA ASN A 111 5.90 16.35 9.29
C ASN A 111 4.86 16.20 8.20
N GLU A 112 5.11 16.85 7.06
CA GLU A 112 4.36 16.62 5.83
C GLU A 112 5.10 15.56 5.01
N VAL A 113 4.42 14.46 4.69
CA VAL A 113 5.04 13.26 4.15
C VAL A 113 4.40 12.91 2.81
N THR A 114 5.22 12.91 1.77
CA THR A 114 4.87 12.34 0.46
C THR A 114 5.67 11.07 0.23
N ARG A 115 5.00 9.94 0.03
CA ARG A 115 5.63 8.66 -0.31
C ARG A 115 4.96 7.99 -1.50
N TYR A 116 5.74 7.21 -2.24
CA TYR A 116 5.28 6.44 -3.39
C TYR A 116 5.40 4.95 -3.08
N PHE A 117 4.30 4.22 -3.27
CA PHE A 117 4.16 2.80 -2.97
C PHE A 117 3.95 2.02 -4.28
N ALA A 118 4.88 1.13 -4.62
CA ALA A 118 4.78 0.27 -5.80
C ALA A 118 4.24 -1.13 -5.44
N TYR A 119 3.09 -1.48 -6.03
CA TYR A 119 2.39 -2.76 -5.85
C TYR A 119 2.42 -3.60 -7.12
N TYR A 120 2.85 -4.86 -7.01
CA TYR A 120 2.99 -5.75 -8.17
C TYR A 120 1.78 -6.70 -8.31
N LYS A 121 1.10 -6.63 -9.46
CA LYS A 121 -0.12 -7.40 -9.77
C LYS A 121 0.11 -8.90 -9.79
N ASN A 122 1.30 -9.34 -10.20
CA ASN A 122 1.70 -10.75 -10.28
C ASN A 122 2.22 -11.34 -8.96
N ARG A 123 2.22 -10.55 -7.87
CA ARG A 123 2.67 -10.97 -6.53
C ARG A 123 1.66 -10.56 -5.48
N ASP A 124 0.39 -10.86 -5.72
CA ASP A 124 -0.72 -10.59 -4.78
C ASP A 124 -0.74 -9.17 -4.22
N MET A 125 -0.38 -8.19 -5.06
CA MET A 125 -0.31 -6.77 -4.69
C MET A 125 0.63 -6.49 -3.51
N GLN A 126 1.69 -7.28 -3.33
CA GLN A 126 2.74 -6.99 -2.37
C GLN A 126 3.42 -5.66 -2.70
N LEU A 127 3.67 -4.85 -1.65
CA LEU A 127 4.51 -3.66 -1.75
C LEU A 127 5.96 -4.13 -1.84
N ARG A 128 6.70 -3.67 -2.85
CA ARG A 128 8.11 -4.06 -3.02
C ARG A 128 9.10 -2.91 -3.08
N GLU A 129 8.65 -1.72 -3.43
CA GLU A 129 9.53 -0.56 -3.45
C GLU A 129 8.82 0.70 -2.95
N ILE A 130 9.45 1.37 -1.98
CA ILE A 130 9.13 2.73 -1.59
C ILE A 130 10.08 3.57 -2.43
N LEU A 131 9.55 4.25 -3.44
CA LEU A 131 10.37 5.00 -4.40
C LEU A 131 10.83 6.34 -3.83
N GLU A 132 11.32 6.36 -2.58
CA GLU A 132 12.01 7.52 -1.98
C GLU A 132 13.22 7.97 -2.81
N LYS A 133 13.67 7.16 -3.79
CA LYS A 133 14.84 7.41 -4.63
C LYS A 133 14.56 8.03 -6.01
N LEU A 134 13.30 8.25 -6.41
CA LEU A 134 12.99 8.70 -7.79
C LEU A 134 12.55 10.16 -7.94
N ILE A 135 12.53 10.94 -6.88
CA ILE A 135 12.32 12.40 -6.99
C ILE A 135 13.53 13.09 -6.37
N LYS A 136 14.49 13.42 -7.24
CA LYS A 136 15.53 14.43 -7.00
C LYS A 136 14.99 15.79 -7.42
#